data_AF-A0A922D8W5-F1
#
_entry.id   AF-A0A922D8W5-F1
#
_cell.length_a   1.000
_cell.length_b   1.000
_cell.length_c   1.000
_cell.angle_alpha   90.00
_cell.angle_beta   90.00
_cell.angle_gamma   90.00
#
_symmetry.space_group_name_H-M   'P 1'
#
loop_
_entity.id
_entity.type
_entity.pdbx_description
1 polymer ?
#
loop_
_entity_poly.entity_id
_entity_poly.type
_entity_poly.pdbx_seq_one_letter_code
_entity_poly.pdbx_strand_id
1 'polypeptide(L)'
;MATCSPGEFLILPRNSHISAISAMVLSGARPKYIIPQYDFEWDIAGGVTSSQVEQAVKELEMEGQRAAAVFITSPTYHGICSNLTEISQLCHSHGIPLIVDEAHGAHLGFHPQLPSSALQQGADLAVQSTHKVLCSLTQSSMLHMSGNMVDSERICRCLQTLQSTSPSYLLLASLDAARSQLSENPDTIFNRAMELAFEAKYWIKEIPGISVLDLARFSNFPAIDPLRLTIGFWQLGLSGYEADEFLCRDHGIVCELVGNRSITFAINLGTCRDDIQRLIFGIEHLVGITAPIDGEKGYGEFNVYTPFADIKMSLIPRDAFFASKKKVGIGGSLGKVCGELICPYPPGIPVMIPGEVITEKALEYLLDVRSKGAVITGASDTSLSSIVVCNV
;
A
#
# COMPACT_ATOMS: atom_id res chain seq x y z
N MET A 1 -1.57 2.94 18.88
CA MET A 1 -2.23 3.14 20.19
C MET A 1 -1.51 2.41 21.31
N ALA A 2 -1.23 1.10 21.19
CA ALA A 2 -0.53 0.37 22.25
C ALA A 2 0.96 0.73 22.39
N THR A 3 1.60 1.17 21.30
CA THR A 3 3.02 1.56 21.28
C THR A 3 3.22 3.05 21.52
N CYS A 4 2.51 3.91 20.79
CA CYS A 4 2.65 5.36 20.87
C CYS A 4 1.52 6.01 21.69
N SER A 5 1.92 6.80 22.68
CA SER A 5 1.11 7.68 23.51
C SER A 5 0.98 9.07 22.86
N PRO A 6 0.04 9.93 23.32
CA PRO A 6 -0.11 11.27 22.76
C PRO A 6 1.19 12.08 22.82
N GLY A 7 1.57 12.68 21.70
CA GLY A 7 2.80 13.48 21.57
C GLY A 7 4.07 12.68 21.22
N GLU A 8 4.05 11.35 21.33
CA GLU A 8 5.20 10.50 20.96
C GLU A 8 5.29 10.33 19.44
N PHE A 9 6.52 10.17 18.93
CA PHE A 9 6.77 10.03 17.49
C PHE A 9 6.60 8.59 16.99
N LEU A 10 5.92 8.47 15.86
CA LEU A 10 5.83 7.25 15.05
C LEU A 10 6.59 7.49 13.74
N ILE A 11 7.63 6.72 13.48
CA ILE A 11 8.30 6.72 12.17
C ILE A 11 7.47 5.83 11.25
N LEU A 12 7.08 6.34 10.08
CA LEU A 12 6.26 5.58 9.12
C LEU A 12 6.44 6.07 7.67
N PRO A 13 6.25 5.22 6.66
CA PRO A 13 6.27 5.66 5.29
C PRO A 13 5.09 6.58 4.98
N ARG A 14 5.29 7.61 4.15
CA ARG A 14 4.25 8.58 3.82
C ARG A 14 3.09 8.00 3.02
N ASN A 15 3.34 6.92 2.29
CA ASN A 15 2.33 6.19 1.54
C ASN A 15 1.61 5.12 2.39
N SER A 16 1.68 5.21 3.72
CA SER A 16 0.95 4.33 4.64
C SER A 16 -0.56 4.36 4.38
N HIS A 17 -1.23 3.24 4.66
CA HIS A 17 -2.67 3.12 4.52
C HIS A 17 -3.43 4.15 5.39
N ILE A 18 -4.62 4.56 4.95
CA ILE A 18 -5.51 5.51 5.64
C ILE A 18 -5.74 5.17 7.12
N SER A 19 -5.76 3.87 7.47
CA SER A 19 -5.89 3.43 8.87
C SER A 19 -4.74 3.87 9.76
N ALA A 20 -3.52 4.01 9.25
CA ALA A 20 -2.38 4.52 10.03
C ALA A 20 -2.61 6.00 10.41
N ILE A 21 -3.19 6.78 9.49
CA ILE A 21 -3.56 8.18 9.74
C ILE A 21 -4.67 8.25 10.78
N SER A 22 -5.73 7.46 10.63
CA SER A 22 -6.81 7.36 11.62
C SER A 22 -6.28 6.91 12.99
N ALA A 23 -5.33 5.98 13.03
CA ALA A 23 -4.70 5.55 14.28
C ALA A 23 -3.92 6.67 14.96
N MET A 24 -3.25 7.55 14.20
CA MET A 24 -2.58 8.73 14.74
C MET A 24 -3.56 9.79 15.25
N VAL A 25 -4.72 9.95 14.61
CA VAL A 25 -5.81 10.79 15.14
C VAL A 25 -6.27 10.26 16.51
N LEU A 26 -6.48 8.95 16.64
CA LEU A 26 -6.94 8.32 17.87
C LEU A 26 -5.88 8.32 18.98
N SER A 27 -4.62 8.01 18.66
CA SER A 27 -3.54 7.95 19.64
C SER A 27 -2.97 9.32 20.00
N GLY A 28 -3.07 10.31 19.11
CA GLY A 28 -2.33 11.56 19.21
C GLY A 28 -0.83 11.43 18.95
N ALA A 29 -0.39 10.34 18.29
CA ALA A 29 0.99 10.18 17.88
C ALA A 29 1.39 11.22 16.82
N ARG A 30 2.66 11.64 16.84
CA ARG A 30 3.24 12.57 15.89
C ARG A 30 3.91 11.78 14.75
N PRO A 31 3.62 12.07 13.48
CA PRO A 31 4.29 11.40 12.39
C PRO A 31 5.73 11.92 12.21
N LYS A 32 6.66 10.99 11.98
CA LYS A 32 7.95 11.25 11.30
C LYS A 32 7.91 10.46 9.99
N TYR A 33 7.60 11.14 8.89
CA TYR A 33 7.42 10.48 7.61
C TYR A 33 8.74 10.10 6.95
N ILE A 34 8.78 8.91 6.36
CA ILE A 34 9.77 8.49 5.38
C ILE A 34 9.14 8.56 3.99
N ILE A 35 9.80 9.19 3.03
CA ILE A 35 9.36 9.15 1.63
C ILE A 35 9.92 7.88 0.99
N PRO A 36 9.09 6.90 0.59
CA PRO A 36 9.58 5.67 -0.02
C PRO A 36 10.33 5.95 -1.32
N GLN A 37 11.22 5.03 -1.70
CA GLN A 37 11.83 5.06 -3.04
C GLN A 37 10.72 4.98 -4.11
N TYR A 38 10.88 5.69 -5.22
CA TYR A 38 9.89 5.71 -6.30
C TYR A 38 10.55 5.34 -7.62
N ASP A 39 9.95 4.41 -8.37
CA ASP A 39 10.34 4.09 -9.75
C ASP A 39 9.43 4.87 -10.70
N PHE A 40 10.00 5.84 -11.41
CA PHE A 40 9.28 6.73 -12.32
C PHE A 40 8.87 6.07 -13.64
N GLU A 41 9.51 4.96 -14.02
CA GLU A 41 9.14 4.26 -15.24
C GLU A 41 7.87 3.44 -15.02
N TRP A 42 7.78 2.77 -13.87
CA TRP A 42 6.63 2.00 -13.45
C TRP A 42 5.52 2.84 -12.79
N ASP A 43 5.82 4.06 -12.34
CA ASP A 43 4.91 4.89 -11.53
C ASP A 43 4.58 4.23 -10.17
N ILE A 44 5.55 3.50 -9.60
CA ILE A 44 5.35 2.66 -8.40
C ILE A 44 6.28 3.09 -7.26
N ALA A 45 5.71 3.23 -6.07
CA ALA A 45 6.48 3.34 -4.82
C ALA A 45 7.02 1.96 -4.38
N GLY A 46 8.31 1.91 -4.09
CA GLY A 46 8.98 0.78 -3.45
C GLY A 46 8.72 0.70 -1.96
N GLY A 47 9.49 -0.15 -1.28
CA GLY A 47 9.48 -0.28 0.18
C GLY A 47 10.27 0.82 0.88
N VAL A 48 10.58 0.57 2.15
CA VAL A 48 11.45 1.42 2.98
C VAL A 48 12.75 0.69 3.25
N THR A 49 13.88 1.39 3.16
CA THR A 49 15.20 0.79 3.46
C THR A 49 15.61 1.01 4.91
N SER A 50 16.52 0.17 5.40
CA SER A 50 17.15 0.32 6.73
C SER A 50 17.84 1.69 6.89
N SER A 51 18.51 2.18 5.85
CA SER A 51 19.15 3.50 5.82
C SER A 51 18.16 4.66 5.98
N GLN A 52 16.96 4.57 5.38
CA GLN A 52 15.92 5.59 5.55
C GLN A 52 15.36 5.61 6.98
N VAL A 53 15.22 4.44 7.60
CA VAL A 53 14.82 4.33 9.02
C VAL A 53 15.91 4.93 9.91
N GLU A 54 17.18 4.60 9.67
CA GLU A 54 18.30 5.13 10.45
C GLU A 54 18.36 6.65 10.38
N GLN A 55 18.19 7.21 9.18
CA GLN A 55 18.14 8.66 8.97
C GLN A 55 16.99 9.30 9.76
N ALA A 56 15.79 8.72 9.71
CA ALA A 56 14.62 9.24 10.43
C ALA A 56 14.81 9.20 11.96
N VAL A 57 15.45 8.14 12.48
CA VAL A 57 15.81 8.03 13.91
C VAL A 57 16.83 9.11 14.29
N LYS A 58 17.92 9.26 13.54
CA LYS A 58 18.96 10.27 13.79
C LYS A 58 18.41 11.70 13.77
N GLU A 59 17.51 12.00 12.83
CA GLU A 59 16.86 13.32 12.76
C GLU A 59 16.04 13.64 14.01
N LEU A 60 15.28 12.66 14.53
CA LEU A 60 14.56 12.86 15.79
C LEU A 60 15.51 13.04 16.97
N GLU A 61 16.59 12.24 17.03
CA GLU A 61 17.59 12.35 18.11
C GLU A 61 18.30 13.71 18.10
N MET A 62 18.62 14.26 16.92
CA MET A 62 19.20 15.62 16.78
C MET A 62 18.24 16.71 17.27
N GLU A 63 16.93 16.50 17.17
CA GLU A 63 15.90 17.39 17.70
C GLU A 63 15.61 17.15 19.20
N GLY A 64 16.37 16.27 19.87
CA GLY A 64 16.16 15.89 21.27
C GLY A 64 14.87 15.09 21.49
N GLN A 65 14.37 14.43 20.45
CA GLN A 65 13.18 13.58 20.46
C GLN A 65 13.57 12.11 20.30
N ARG A 66 12.63 11.20 20.54
CA ARG A 66 12.80 9.76 20.31
C ARG A 66 11.54 9.18 19.68
N ALA A 67 11.72 8.23 18.76
CA ALA A 67 10.59 7.45 18.23
C ALA A 67 10.11 6.44 19.26
N ALA A 68 8.80 6.33 19.44
CA ALA A 68 8.17 5.32 20.27
C ALA A 68 7.94 4.00 19.52
N ALA A 69 7.87 4.05 18.18
CA ALA A 69 7.81 2.88 17.32
C ALA A 69 8.23 3.24 15.88
N VAL A 70 8.61 2.21 15.12
CA VAL A 70 8.71 2.26 13.66
C VAL A 70 7.59 1.42 13.07
N PHE A 71 6.88 1.97 12.08
CA PHE A 71 5.82 1.29 11.34
C PHE A 71 6.22 1.17 9.88
N ILE A 72 6.22 -0.04 9.32
CA ILE A 72 6.60 -0.32 7.94
C ILE A 72 5.46 -1.07 7.25
N THR A 73 5.10 -0.66 6.04
CA THR A 73 4.22 -1.46 5.17
C THR A 73 5.09 -2.41 4.33
N SER A 74 4.93 -3.72 4.52
CA SER A 74 5.68 -4.73 3.77
C SER A 74 4.89 -6.04 3.73
N PRO A 75 4.57 -6.60 2.54
CA PRO A 75 4.93 -6.07 1.23
C PRO A 75 4.11 -4.81 0.84
N THR A 76 4.58 -4.09 -0.17
CA THR A 76 3.74 -3.07 -0.84
C THR A 76 2.59 -3.74 -1.60
N TYR A 77 1.64 -2.95 -2.11
CA TYR A 77 0.54 -3.47 -2.94
C TYR A 77 1.03 -4.26 -4.16
N HIS A 78 2.17 -3.86 -4.73
CA HIS A 78 2.83 -4.50 -5.88
C HIS A 78 3.71 -5.69 -5.48
N GLY A 79 3.73 -6.07 -4.20
CA GLY A 79 4.49 -7.21 -3.69
C GLY A 79 5.92 -6.89 -3.25
N ILE A 80 6.39 -5.65 -3.31
CA ILE A 80 7.79 -5.31 -2.99
C ILE A 80 8.01 -5.45 -1.48
N CYS A 81 8.98 -6.27 -1.07
CA CYS A 81 9.27 -6.54 0.34
C CYS A 81 10.42 -5.67 0.83
N SER A 82 10.27 -5.04 2.01
CA SER A 82 11.40 -4.36 2.68
C SER A 82 12.30 -5.39 3.36
N ASN A 83 13.58 -5.08 3.57
CA ASN A 83 14.48 -5.93 4.38
C ASN A 83 14.16 -5.74 5.87
N LEU A 84 13.17 -6.47 6.37
CA LEU A 84 12.69 -6.31 7.74
C LEU A 84 13.70 -6.83 8.76
N THR A 85 14.56 -7.78 8.40
CA THR A 85 15.64 -8.26 9.28
C THR A 85 16.61 -7.14 9.65
N GLU A 86 17.09 -6.39 8.66
CA GLU A 86 17.97 -5.23 8.90
C GLU A 86 17.25 -4.12 9.67
N ILE A 87 16.00 -3.81 9.28
CA ILE A 87 15.21 -2.78 9.95
C ILE A 87 14.94 -3.15 11.41
N SER A 88 14.59 -4.41 11.68
CA SER A 88 14.36 -4.92 13.03
C SER A 88 15.61 -4.81 13.89
N GLN A 89 16.77 -5.24 13.39
CA GLN A 89 18.04 -5.15 14.10
C GLN A 89 18.40 -3.70 14.44
N LEU A 90 18.19 -2.78 13.49
CA LEU A 90 18.36 -1.35 13.70
C LEU A 90 17.39 -0.79 14.75
N CYS A 91 16.10 -1.13 14.67
CA CYS A 91 15.11 -0.65 15.62
C CYS A 91 15.43 -1.14 17.05
N HIS A 92 15.80 -2.41 17.18
CA HIS A 92 16.13 -3.02 18.47
C HIS A 92 17.41 -2.46 19.09
N SER A 93 18.41 -2.06 18.30
CA SER A 93 19.63 -1.40 18.82
C SER A 93 19.34 -0.04 19.45
N HIS A 94 18.27 0.64 19.02
CA HIS A 94 17.75 1.88 19.63
C HIS A 94 16.62 1.60 20.64
N GLY A 95 16.29 0.34 20.92
CA GLY A 95 15.19 -0.05 21.82
C GLY A 95 13.82 0.45 21.35
N ILE A 96 13.59 0.47 20.04
CA ILE A 96 12.34 0.89 19.39
C ILE A 96 11.64 -0.36 18.84
N PRO A 97 10.34 -0.58 19.12
CA PRO A 97 9.61 -1.71 18.55
C PRO A 97 9.28 -1.48 17.07
N LEU A 98 9.36 -2.56 16.28
CA LEU A 98 8.98 -2.60 14.86
C LEU A 98 7.57 -3.16 14.68
N ILE A 99 6.70 -2.36 14.08
CA ILE A 99 5.35 -2.72 13.67
C ILE A 99 5.35 -2.88 12.15
N VAL A 100 4.84 -4.00 11.64
CA VAL A 100 4.72 -4.23 10.21
C VAL A 100 3.25 -4.35 9.82
N ASP A 101 2.82 -3.50 8.90
CA ASP A 101 1.59 -3.69 8.14
C ASP A 101 1.87 -4.68 7.01
N GLU A 102 1.56 -5.94 7.29
CA GLU A 102 1.67 -7.09 6.40
C GLU A 102 0.29 -7.45 5.83
N ALA A 103 -0.58 -6.45 5.63
CA ALA A 103 -1.95 -6.69 5.18
C ALA A 103 -2.04 -7.49 3.87
N HIS A 104 -1.06 -7.32 2.98
CA HIS A 104 -0.97 -8.03 1.69
C HIS A 104 -0.01 -9.23 1.71
N GLY A 105 0.52 -9.61 2.88
CA GLY A 105 1.55 -10.66 3.02
C GLY A 105 1.17 -11.83 3.94
N ALA A 106 -0.13 -12.07 4.17
CA ALA A 106 -0.56 -13.13 5.10
C ALA A 106 -0.15 -14.56 4.68
N HIS A 107 0.17 -14.77 3.40
CA HIS A 107 0.68 -16.02 2.83
C HIS A 107 2.21 -16.14 2.88
N LEU A 108 2.94 -15.09 3.25
CA LEU A 108 4.40 -15.11 3.30
C LEU A 108 4.91 -16.12 4.34
N GLY A 109 6.00 -16.80 4.02
CA GLY A 109 6.59 -17.86 4.84
C GLY A 109 5.92 -19.24 4.73
N PHE A 110 4.83 -19.40 3.95
CA PHE A 110 4.14 -20.68 3.74
C PHE A 110 4.57 -21.44 2.47
N HIS A 111 5.64 -21.00 1.81
CA HIS A 111 6.26 -21.72 0.70
C HIS A 111 7.74 -21.30 0.53
N PRO A 112 8.68 -22.19 0.17
CA PRO A 112 10.11 -21.86 0.08
C PRO A 112 10.47 -20.75 -0.92
N GLN A 113 9.64 -20.55 -1.94
CA GLN A 113 9.81 -19.49 -2.94
C GLN A 113 9.05 -18.20 -2.61
N LEU A 114 8.27 -18.18 -1.51
CA LEU A 114 7.66 -16.95 -1.01
C LEU A 114 8.64 -16.23 -0.07
N PRO A 115 8.61 -14.89 -0.02
CA PRO A 115 9.34 -14.13 0.99
C PRO A 115 9.01 -14.60 2.42
N SER A 116 9.94 -14.40 3.36
CA SER A 116 9.70 -14.66 4.78
C SER A 116 8.69 -13.67 5.35
N SER A 117 7.88 -14.10 6.31
CA SER A 117 6.93 -13.21 6.99
C SER A 117 7.63 -12.19 7.87
N ALA A 118 6.92 -11.12 8.24
CA ALA A 118 7.42 -10.06 9.09
C ALA A 118 7.94 -10.57 10.45
N LEU A 119 7.22 -11.50 11.07
CA LEU A 119 7.63 -12.10 12.34
C LEU A 119 8.89 -12.96 12.20
N GLN A 120 9.04 -13.72 11.10
CA GLN A 120 10.26 -14.48 10.83
C GLN A 120 11.48 -13.56 10.65
N GLN A 121 11.26 -12.32 10.24
CA GLN A 121 12.28 -11.30 10.07
C GLN A 121 12.48 -10.41 11.31
N GLY A 122 11.87 -10.73 12.45
CA GLY A 122 12.13 -10.06 13.73
C GLY A 122 11.16 -8.93 14.12
N ALA A 123 10.10 -8.69 13.34
CA ALA A 123 9.08 -7.71 13.73
C ALA A 123 8.44 -8.06 15.08
N ASP A 124 8.18 -7.05 15.91
CA ASP A 124 7.51 -7.21 17.21
C ASP A 124 6.00 -7.37 17.05
N LEU A 125 5.42 -6.68 16.06
CA LEU A 125 4.01 -6.78 15.69
C LEU A 125 3.86 -6.91 14.17
N ALA A 126 2.97 -7.79 13.73
CA ALA A 126 2.57 -7.92 12.33
C ALA A 126 1.04 -7.89 12.20
N VAL A 127 0.51 -7.00 11.36
CA VAL A 127 -0.92 -6.89 11.08
C VAL A 127 -1.20 -7.49 9.72
N GLN A 128 -2.02 -8.54 9.67
CA GLN A 128 -2.34 -9.26 8.44
C GLN A 128 -3.84 -9.18 8.15
N SER A 129 -4.19 -8.78 6.92
CA SER A 129 -5.58 -8.84 6.45
C SER A 129 -5.83 -10.20 5.83
N THR A 130 -6.22 -11.17 6.67
CA THR A 130 -6.44 -12.55 6.25
C THR A 130 -7.37 -12.64 5.03
N HIS A 131 -8.42 -11.81 4.95
CA HIS A 131 -9.37 -11.83 3.84
C HIS A 131 -8.83 -11.32 2.49
N LYS A 132 -7.69 -10.61 2.48
CA LYS A 132 -7.11 -10.09 1.24
C LYS A 132 -6.34 -11.15 0.46
N VAL A 133 -5.74 -12.11 1.16
CA VAL A 133 -4.78 -13.03 0.53
C VAL A 133 -5.00 -14.49 0.91
N LEU A 134 -5.72 -14.74 2.01
CA LEU A 134 -6.12 -16.07 2.45
C LEU A 134 -7.65 -16.22 2.41
N CYS A 135 -8.13 -17.43 2.66
CA CYS A 135 -9.54 -17.80 2.50
C CYS A 135 -10.39 -17.45 3.74
N SER A 136 -10.54 -16.15 4.06
CA SER A 136 -11.43 -15.68 5.13
C SER A 136 -12.37 -14.56 4.65
N LEU A 137 -13.41 -14.27 5.42
CA LEU A 137 -14.45 -13.32 5.02
C LEU A 137 -13.98 -11.86 5.13
N THR A 138 -14.39 -11.00 4.20
CA THR A 138 -14.08 -9.56 4.24
C THR A 138 -14.35 -8.97 5.63
N GLN A 139 -13.47 -8.06 6.08
CA GLN A 139 -13.37 -7.49 7.43
C GLN A 139 -12.57 -8.33 8.45
N SER A 140 -12.23 -9.59 8.18
CA SER A 140 -11.44 -10.39 9.12
C SER A 140 -9.92 -10.16 8.97
N SER A 141 -9.22 -10.02 10.10
CA SER A 141 -7.78 -9.77 10.15
C SER A 141 -7.16 -10.40 11.40
N MET A 142 -5.85 -10.60 11.39
CA MET A 142 -5.08 -11.07 12.54
C MET A 142 -4.00 -10.04 12.92
N LEU A 143 -3.81 -9.85 14.22
CA LEU A 143 -2.67 -9.16 14.79
C LEU A 143 -1.78 -10.23 15.43
N HIS A 144 -0.55 -10.33 14.97
CA HIS A 144 0.45 -11.23 15.52
C HIS A 144 1.48 -10.44 16.33
N MET A 145 1.96 -11.04 17.40
CA MET A 145 2.93 -10.44 18.32
C MET A 145 4.05 -11.43 18.58
N SER A 146 5.28 -10.92 18.62
CA SER A 146 6.49 -11.67 18.97
C SER A 146 7.30 -10.90 20.01
N GLY A 147 8.03 -11.62 20.86
CA GLY A 147 8.84 -11.02 21.91
C GLY A 147 8.03 -10.27 22.96
N ASN A 148 8.72 -9.39 23.70
CA ASN A 148 8.18 -8.69 24.87
C ASN A 148 8.39 -7.16 24.82
N MET A 149 8.81 -6.60 23.68
CA MET A 149 9.07 -5.15 23.57
C MET A 149 7.78 -4.32 23.62
N VAL A 150 6.64 -4.92 23.26
CA VAL A 150 5.31 -4.30 23.36
C VAL A 150 4.49 -5.02 24.43
N ASP A 151 3.87 -4.25 25.33
CA ASP A 151 3.00 -4.77 26.38
C ASP A 151 1.70 -5.37 25.81
N SER A 152 1.57 -6.69 25.91
CA SER A 152 0.39 -7.45 25.47
C SER A 152 -0.90 -7.03 26.17
N GLU A 153 -0.86 -6.64 27.45
CA GLU A 153 -2.05 -6.19 28.15
C GLU A 153 -2.51 -4.83 27.63
N ARG A 154 -1.57 -3.94 27.29
CA ARG A 154 -1.89 -2.66 26.66
C ARG A 154 -2.49 -2.86 25.27
N ILE A 155 -2.04 -3.86 24.51
CA ILE A 155 -2.69 -4.26 23.25
C ILE A 155 -4.13 -4.68 23.50
N CYS A 156 -4.37 -5.61 24.44
CA CYS A 156 -5.72 -6.08 24.78
C CYS A 156 -6.66 -4.93 25.19
N ARG A 157 -6.19 -4.01 26.05
CA ARG A 157 -6.96 -2.81 26.44
C ARG A 157 -7.29 -1.91 25.25
N CYS A 158 -6.36 -1.72 24.32
CA CYS A 158 -6.60 -0.94 23.11
C CYS A 158 -7.61 -1.62 22.17
N LEU A 159 -7.53 -2.94 22.01
CA LEU A 159 -8.46 -3.71 21.17
C LEU A 159 -9.90 -3.60 21.68
N GLN A 160 -10.10 -3.64 23.01
CA GLN A 160 -11.42 -3.46 23.62
C GLN A 160 -12.08 -2.11 23.29
N THR A 161 -11.30 -1.06 23.00
CA THR A 161 -11.82 0.25 22.58
C THR A 161 -12.24 0.28 21.11
N LEU A 162 -11.62 -0.55 20.26
CA LEU A 162 -11.80 -0.53 18.81
C LEU A 162 -12.76 -1.61 18.30
N GLN A 163 -12.88 -2.71 19.03
CA GLN A 163 -13.69 -3.86 18.64
C GLN A 163 -15.11 -3.75 19.21
N SER A 164 -16.06 -4.34 18.48
CA SER A 164 -17.42 -4.54 19.00
C SER A 164 -17.42 -5.45 20.22
N THR A 165 -18.25 -5.14 21.22
CA THR A 165 -18.53 -6.03 22.36
C THR A 165 -19.29 -7.30 21.95
N SER A 166 -19.78 -7.35 20.71
CA SER A 166 -20.47 -8.51 20.11
C SER A 166 -19.84 -8.82 18.76
N PRO A 167 -18.72 -9.57 18.72
CA PRO A 167 -18.04 -9.89 17.47
C PRO A 167 -18.87 -10.83 16.61
N SER A 168 -18.69 -10.77 15.29
CA SER A 168 -19.30 -11.74 14.37
C SER A 168 -18.60 -13.08 14.48
N TYR A 169 -19.31 -14.10 14.96
CA TYR A 169 -18.79 -15.46 15.06
C TYR A 169 -18.51 -16.08 13.68
N LEU A 170 -19.18 -15.62 12.62
CA LEU A 170 -18.87 -16.02 11.25
C LEU A 170 -17.48 -15.53 10.82
N LEU A 171 -17.13 -14.28 11.16
CA LEU A 171 -15.79 -13.75 10.87
C LEU A 171 -14.73 -14.53 11.65
N LEU A 172 -14.97 -14.79 12.94
CA LEU A 172 -14.06 -15.57 13.78
C LEU A 172 -13.89 -17.02 13.28
N ALA A 173 -14.98 -17.68 12.90
CA ALA A 173 -14.94 -19.03 12.32
C ALA A 173 -14.19 -19.05 10.99
N SER A 174 -14.35 -18.02 10.15
CA SER A 174 -13.61 -17.92 8.88
C SER A 174 -12.11 -17.75 9.09
N LEU A 175 -11.69 -17.05 10.16
CA LEU A 175 -10.28 -16.92 10.54
C LEU A 175 -9.70 -18.26 10.99
N ASP A 176 -10.43 -19.00 11.83
CA ASP A 176 -9.98 -20.32 12.28
C ASP A 176 -9.97 -21.35 11.13
N ALA A 177 -10.93 -21.29 10.22
CA ALA A 177 -10.95 -22.12 9.01
C ALA A 177 -9.74 -21.83 8.10
N ALA A 178 -9.41 -20.56 7.87
CA ALA A 178 -8.23 -20.17 7.10
C ALA A 178 -6.92 -20.66 7.77
N ARG A 179 -6.82 -20.56 9.10
CA ARG A 179 -5.71 -21.12 9.88
C ARG A 179 -5.63 -22.64 9.73
N SER A 180 -6.77 -23.35 9.83
CA SER A 180 -6.82 -24.82 9.66
C SER A 180 -6.33 -25.23 8.29
N GLN A 181 -6.82 -24.57 7.23
CA GLN A 181 -6.44 -24.84 5.84
C GLN A 181 -4.92 -24.76 5.64
N LEU A 182 -4.28 -23.70 6.17
CA LEU A 182 -2.82 -23.53 6.13
C LEU A 182 -2.09 -24.64 6.90
N SER A 183 -2.60 -25.02 8.08
CA SER A 183 -1.95 -26.02 8.94
C SER A 183 -2.04 -27.46 8.40
N GLU A 184 -3.06 -27.76 7.61
CA GLU A 184 -3.28 -29.10 7.05
C GLU A 184 -2.38 -29.40 5.84
N ASN A 185 -1.90 -28.38 5.13
CA ASN A 185 -1.14 -28.52 3.89
C ASN A 185 0.10 -27.58 3.85
N PRO A 186 0.95 -27.58 4.88
CA PRO A 186 1.95 -26.52 5.08
C PRO A 186 2.96 -26.38 3.93
N ASP A 187 3.32 -27.49 3.26
CA ASP A 187 4.35 -27.50 2.23
C ASP A 187 3.79 -27.50 0.79
N THR A 188 2.47 -27.62 0.63
CA THR A 188 1.86 -27.86 -0.69
C THR A 188 0.77 -26.87 -1.05
N ILE A 189 0.19 -26.17 -0.07
CA ILE A 189 -1.01 -25.34 -0.28
C ILE A 189 -0.81 -24.25 -1.34
N PHE A 190 0.38 -23.66 -1.43
CA PHE A 190 0.68 -22.62 -2.41
C PHE A 190 1.33 -23.14 -3.71
N ASN A 191 1.67 -24.43 -3.84
CA ASN A 191 2.40 -24.95 -5.00
C ASN A 191 1.66 -24.64 -6.31
N ARG A 192 0.34 -24.85 -6.32
CA ARG A 192 -0.46 -24.59 -7.51
C ARG A 192 -0.52 -23.11 -7.87
N ALA A 193 -0.71 -22.23 -6.89
CA ALA A 193 -0.72 -20.79 -7.11
C ALA A 193 0.65 -20.30 -7.63
N MET A 194 1.74 -20.85 -7.08
CA MET A 194 3.11 -20.57 -7.53
C MET A 194 3.36 -21.02 -8.97
N GLU A 195 2.96 -22.25 -9.34
CA GLU A 195 3.04 -22.76 -10.71
C GLU A 195 2.30 -21.83 -11.68
N LEU A 196 1.05 -21.46 -11.35
CA LEU A 196 0.23 -20.58 -12.17
C LEU A 196 0.83 -19.18 -12.30
N ALA A 197 1.40 -18.63 -11.22
CA ALA A 197 2.06 -17.35 -11.25
C ALA A 197 3.30 -17.33 -12.14
N PHE A 198 4.12 -18.37 -12.08
CA PHE A 198 5.28 -18.50 -12.97
C PHE A 198 4.88 -18.75 -14.41
N GLU A 199 3.86 -19.58 -14.66
CA GLU A 199 3.28 -19.81 -15.98
C GLU A 199 2.79 -18.48 -16.59
N ALA A 200 2.00 -17.71 -15.84
CA ALA A 200 1.51 -16.41 -16.27
C ALA A 200 2.65 -15.42 -16.55
N LYS A 201 3.60 -15.28 -15.60
CA LYS A 201 4.75 -14.37 -15.75
C LYS A 201 5.60 -14.72 -16.97
N TYR A 202 5.81 -16.01 -17.25
CA TYR A 202 6.56 -16.47 -18.42
C TYR A 202 5.86 -16.07 -19.72
N TRP A 203 4.61 -16.48 -19.92
CA TRP A 203 3.91 -16.23 -21.18
C TRP A 203 3.64 -14.75 -21.44
N ILE A 204 3.26 -13.98 -20.42
CA ILE A 204 2.97 -12.56 -20.57
C ILE A 204 4.23 -11.77 -20.95
N LYS A 205 5.40 -12.18 -20.46
CA LYS A 205 6.68 -11.54 -20.79
C LYS A 205 7.07 -11.71 -22.26
N GLU A 206 6.57 -12.76 -22.92
CA GLU A 206 6.80 -12.99 -24.36
C GLU A 206 5.89 -12.16 -25.26
N ILE A 207 4.86 -11.50 -24.71
CA ILE A 207 3.92 -10.67 -25.49
C ILE A 207 4.60 -9.34 -25.86
N PRO A 208 4.75 -8.99 -27.16
CA PRO A 208 5.41 -7.76 -27.58
C PRO A 208 4.72 -6.50 -27.03
N GLY A 209 5.53 -5.56 -26.53
CA GLY A 209 5.05 -4.28 -25.99
C GLY A 209 4.47 -4.38 -24.57
N ILE A 210 4.48 -5.56 -23.94
CA ILE A 210 4.12 -5.72 -22.54
C ILE A 210 5.37 -5.74 -21.66
N SER A 211 5.32 -5.01 -20.55
CA SER A 211 6.33 -5.08 -19.49
C SER A 211 5.79 -5.87 -18.31
N VAL A 212 6.63 -6.69 -17.66
CA VAL A 212 6.25 -7.39 -16.42
C VAL A 212 7.21 -6.97 -15.32
N LEU A 213 6.66 -6.56 -14.17
CA LEU A 213 7.48 -6.05 -13.07
C LEU A 213 8.40 -7.13 -12.54
N ASP A 214 9.65 -6.74 -12.27
CA ASP A 214 10.67 -7.64 -11.79
C ASP A 214 11.57 -6.99 -10.74
N LEU A 215 12.19 -7.83 -9.90
CA LEU A 215 13.02 -7.40 -8.78
C LEU A 215 14.22 -6.56 -9.22
N ALA A 216 14.72 -6.76 -10.45
CA ALA A 216 15.84 -5.99 -10.98
C ALA A 216 15.62 -4.47 -10.96
N ARG A 217 14.37 -4.00 -11.03
CA ARG A 217 14.01 -2.57 -10.91
C ARG A 217 14.07 -2.04 -9.47
N PHE A 218 13.96 -2.95 -8.52
CA PHE A 218 13.91 -2.70 -7.08
C PHE A 218 15.10 -3.38 -6.38
N SER A 219 16.30 -3.23 -6.93
CA SER A 219 17.53 -3.92 -6.49
C SER A 219 17.96 -3.64 -5.04
N ASN A 220 17.46 -2.56 -4.44
CA ASN A 220 17.65 -2.24 -3.02
C ASN A 220 16.78 -3.09 -2.08
N PHE A 221 15.86 -3.89 -2.64
CA PHE A 221 14.90 -4.69 -1.91
C PHE A 221 15.20 -6.18 -2.09
N PRO A 222 15.00 -7.01 -1.06
CA PRO A 222 15.38 -8.42 -1.10
C PRO A 222 14.45 -9.29 -1.96
N ALA A 223 13.19 -8.91 -2.12
CA ALA A 223 12.20 -9.74 -2.81
C ALA A 223 11.00 -8.95 -3.33
N ILE A 224 10.32 -9.54 -4.33
CA ILE A 224 8.95 -9.21 -4.73
C ILE A 224 8.11 -10.48 -4.58
N ASP A 225 6.93 -10.35 -3.99
CA ASP A 225 5.95 -11.43 -3.87
C ASP A 225 5.56 -11.95 -5.26
N PRO A 226 5.90 -13.22 -5.60
CA PRO A 226 5.63 -13.78 -6.91
C PRO A 226 4.13 -13.94 -7.20
N LEU A 227 3.28 -13.92 -6.18
CA LEU A 227 1.82 -13.96 -6.34
C LEU A 227 1.19 -12.59 -6.66
N ARG A 228 2.01 -11.53 -6.74
CA ARG A 228 1.62 -10.20 -7.22
C ARG A 228 2.16 -9.99 -8.63
N LEU A 229 1.31 -10.18 -9.62
CA LEU A 229 1.68 -10.02 -11.03
C LEU A 229 1.34 -8.61 -11.50
N THR A 230 2.35 -7.75 -11.62
CA THR A 230 2.20 -6.38 -12.13
C THR A 230 2.62 -6.30 -13.60
N ILE A 231 1.73 -5.79 -14.44
CA ILE A 231 1.85 -5.76 -15.90
C ILE A 231 1.75 -4.32 -16.39
N GLY A 232 2.72 -3.89 -17.19
CA GLY A 232 2.86 -2.55 -17.75
C GLY A 232 2.45 -2.49 -19.21
N PHE A 233 1.67 -1.46 -19.56
CA PHE A 233 1.11 -1.28 -20.91
C PHE A 233 1.58 0.00 -21.61
N TRP A 234 2.40 0.82 -20.95
CA TRP A 234 2.82 2.14 -21.48
C TRP A 234 3.61 2.05 -22.79
N GLN A 235 4.28 0.93 -23.06
CA GLN A 235 4.98 0.73 -24.34
C GLN A 235 4.02 0.54 -25.52
N LEU A 236 2.77 0.14 -25.27
CA LEU A 236 1.69 0.11 -26.25
C LEU A 236 0.99 1.47 -26.39
N GLY A 237 1.40 2.49 -25.62
CA GLY A 237 0.65 3.72 -25.49
C GLY A 237 -0.72 3.49 -24.83
N LEU A 238 -0.78 2.66 -23.80
CA LEU A 238 -1.96 2.52 -22.98
C LEU A 238 -1.64 2.86 -21.53
N SER A 239 -2.58 3.53 -20.88
CA SER A 239 -2.63 3.61 -19.43
C SER A 239 -3.10 2.28 -18.83
N GLY A 240 -2.79 2.05 -17.55
CA GLY A 240 -3.35 0.90 -16.83
C GLY A 240 -4.88 0.93 -16.76
N TYR A 241 -5.48 2.12 -16.72
CA TYR A 241 -6.94 2.32 -16.71
C TYR A 241 -7.60 1.86 -18.01
N GLU A 242 -7.03 2.20 -19.17
CA GLU A 242 -7.54 1.75 -20.48
C GLU A 242 -7.40 0.23 -20.63
N ALA A 243 -6.28 -0.33 -20.17
CA ALA A 243 -6.05 -1.77 -20.20
C ALA A 243 -7.05 -2.52 -19.29
N ASP A 244 -7.28 -2.05 -18.07
CA ASP A 244 -8.24 -2.63 -17.14
C ASP A 244 -9.68 -2.56 -17.68
N GLU A 245 -10.10 -1.41 -18.22
CA GLU A 245 -11.44 -1.25 -18.80
C GLU A 245 -11.67 -2.27 -19.92
N PHE A 246 -10.69 -2.45 -20.80
CA PHE A 246 -10.77 -3.44 -21.87
C PHE A 246 -10.83 -4.87 -21.34
N LEU A 247 -9.91 -5.27 -20.46
CA LEU A 247 -9.85 -6.62 -19.92
C LEU A 247 -11.13 -6.98 -19.13
N CYS A 248 -11.68 -6.02 -18.39
CA CYS A 248 -12.93 -6.19 -17.66
C CYS A 248 -14.13 -6.32 -18.61
N ARG A 249 -14.28 -5.39 -19.56
CA ARG A 249 -15.45 -5.35 -20.45
C ARG A 249 -15.47 -6.50 -21.45
N ASP A 250 -14.34 -6.79 -22.08
CA ASP A 250 -14.26 -7.69 -23.23
C ASP A 250 -13.92 -9.14 -22.81
N HIS A 251 -13.29 -9.32 -21.65
CA HIS A 251 -12.87 -10.65 -21.17
C HIS A 251 -13.34 -10.99 -19.75
N GLY A 252 -14.02 -10.09 -19.05
CA GLY A 252 -14.51 -10.34 -17.68
C GLY A 252 -13.39 -10.52 -16.67
N ILE A 253 -12.22 -9.93 -16.90
CA ILE A 253 -11.06 -9.99 -16.02
C ILE A 253 -11.04 -8.73 -15.14
N VAL A 254 -11.03 -8.91 -13.82
CA VAL A 254 -10.94 -7.81 -12.87
C VAL A 254 -9.55 -7.82 -12.26
N CYS A 255 -8.83 -6.70 -12.37
CA CYS A 255 -7.54 -6.56 -11.69
C CYS A 255 -7.72 -6.17 -10.22
N GLU A 256 -6.68 -6.42 -9.44
CA GLU A 256 -6.63 -6.07 -8.02
C GLU A 256 -6.32 -4.57 -7.83
N LEU A 257 -5.45 -4.02 -8.68
CA LEU A 257 -5.01 -2.64 -8.59
C LEU A 257 -4.72 -2.07 -9.98
N VAL A 258 -5.28 -0.90 -10.26
CA VAL A 258 -4.99 -0.11 -11.47
C VAL A 258 -4.07 1.05 -11.11
N GLY A 259 -3.07 1.32 -11.94
CA GLY A 259 -2.23 2.51 -11.89
C GLY A 259 -2.15 3.22 -13.25
N ASN A 260 -1.42 4.33 -13.32
CA ASN A 260 -1.31 5.09 -14.57
C ASN A 260 -0.66 4.29 -15.69
N ARG A 261 0.30 3.43 -15.36
CA ARG A 261 1.14 2.71 -16.33
C ARG A 261 0.93 1.19 -16.30
N SER A 262 0.48 0.66 -15.18
CA SER A 262 0.39 -0.78 -14.94
C SER A 262 -0.91 -1.17 -14.25
N ILE A 263 -1.24 -2.45 -14.35
CA ILE A 263 -2.26 -3.11 -13.53
C ILE A 263 -1.60 -4.26 -12.76
N THR A 264 -2.13 -4.58 -11.58
CA THR A 264 -1.65 -5.67 -10.74
C THR A 264 -2.75 -6.69 -10.53
N PHE A 265 -2.40 -7.97 -10.64
CA PHE A 265 -3.25 -9.10 -10.31
C PHE A 265 -2.73 -9.81 -9.06
N ALA A 266 -3.67 -10.33 -8.26
CA ALA A 266 -3.39 -11.19 -7.12
C ALA A 266 -3.70 -12.64 -7.50
N ILE A 267 -2.66 -13.48 -7.54
CA ILE A 267 -2.81 -14.92 -7.75
C ILE A 267 -2.94 -15.58 -6.38
N ASN A 268 -3.99 -16.36 -6.17
CA ASN A 268 -4.32 -16.91 -4.86
C ASN A 268 -4.76 -18.38 -4.96
N LEU A 269 -5.15 -18.96 -3.81
CA LEU A 269 -5.55 -20.36 -3.72
C LEU A 269 -6.79 -20.72 -4.55
N GLY A 270 -7.61 -19.73 -4.91
CA GLY A 270 -8.79 -19.89 -5.76
C GLY A 270 -8.50 -19.71 -7.25
N THR A 271 -7.32 -19.21 -7.64
CA THR A 271 -6.96 -19.01 -9.04
C THR A 271 -6.80 -20.35 -9.75
N CYS A 272 -7.43 -20.50 -10.91
CA CYS A 272 -7.33 -21.70 -11.74
C CYS A 272 -6.58 -21.44 -13.06
N ARG A 273 -6.31 -22.51 -13.81
CA ARG A 273 -5.60 -22.39 -15.11
C ARG A 273 -6.41 -21.62 -16.14
N ASP A 274 -7.73 -21.77 -16.13
CA ASP A 274 -8.62 -21.08 -17.06
C ASP A 274 -8.56 -19.56 -16.84
N ASP A 275 -8.37 -19.09 -15.60
CA ASP A 275 -8.18 -17.67 -15.29
C ASP A 275 -6.89 -17.14 -15.91
N ILE A 276 -5.79 -17.89 -15.78
CA ILE A 276 -4.49 -17.52 -16.37
C ILE A 276 -4.56 -17.51 -17.90
N GLN A 277 -5.18 -18.53 -18.51
CA GLN A 277 -5.37 -18.59 -19.95
C GLN A 277 -6.22 -17.43 -20.47
N ARG A 278 -7.30 -17.10 -19.75
CA ARG A 278 -8.14 -15.94 -20.08
C ARG A 278 -7.36 -14.64 -19.98
N LEU A 279 -6.54 -14.48 -18.95
CA LEU A 279 -5.68 -13.29 -18.80
C LEU A 279 -4.70 -13.15 -19.97
N ILE A 280 -3.98 -14.23 -20.31
CA ILE A 280 -3.03 -14.22 -21.43
C ILE A 280 -3.76 -13.88 -22.73
N PHE A 281 -4.85 -14.58 -23.04
CA PHE A 281 -5.65 -14.33 -24.24
C PHE A 281 -6.21 -12.90 -24.28
N GLY A 282 -6.63 -12.37 -23.14
CA GLY A 282 -7.14 -11.01 -23.01
C GLY A 282 -6.08 -9.97 -23.35
N ILE A 283 -4.85 -10.16 -22.86
CA ILE A 283 -3.71 -9.28 -23.15
C ILE A 283 -3.30 -9.41 -24.62
N GLU A 284 -3.22 -10.62 -25.17
CA GLU A 284 -2.92 -10.83 -26.59
C GLU A 284 -3.95 -10.16 -27.50
N HIS A 285 -5.24 -10.27 -27.17
CA HIS A 285 -6.31 -9.59 -27.91
C HIS A 285 -6.15 -8.07 -27.83
N LEU A 286 -5.87 -7.52 -26.64
CA LEU A 286 -5.60 -6.10 -26.45
C LEU A 286 -4.43 -5.63 -27.33
N VAL A 287 -3.31 -6.34 -27.29
CA VAL A 287 -2.12 -6.02 -28.11
C VAL A 287 -2.47 -6.06 -29.59
N GLY A 288 -3.23 -7.06 -30.04
CA GLY A 288 -3.64 -7.23 -31.43
C GLY A 288 -4.50 -6.08 -31.97
N ILE A 289 -5.29 -5.42 -31.14
CA ILE A 289 -6.11 -4.26 -31.53
C ILE A 289 -5.37 -2.92 -31.36
N THR A 290 -4.34 -2.87 -30.50
CA THR A 290 -3.52 -1.67 -30.28
C THR A 290 -2.28 -1.58 -31.16
N ALA A 291 -1.85 -2.70 -31.75
CA ALA A 291 -0.72 -2.72 -32.67
C ALA A 291 -0.95 -1.68 -33.80
N PRO A 292 0.06 -0.88 -34.17
CA PRO A 292 -0.19 0.32 -34.97
C PRO A 292 -0.76 -0.03 -36.35
N ILE A 293 -1.87 0.62 -36.69
CA ILE A 293 -2.10 1.08 -38.07
C ILE A 293 -1.21 2.32 -38.19
N ASP A 294 -0.06 2.21 -38.88
CA ASP A 294 0.91 3.26 -39.22
C ASP A 294 0.72 4.62 -38.51
N GLY A 295 1.45 4.83 -37.41
CA GLY A 295 1.53 6.13 -36.75
C GLY A 295 2.06 6.04 -35.34
N GLU A 296 3.23 6.65 -35.09
CA GLU A 296 3.82 6.83 -33.77
C GLU A 296 2.84 7.57 -32.85
N LYS A 297 2.04 6.84 -32.07
CA LYS A 297 1.46 7.38 -30.83
C LYS A 297 2.51 7.28 -29.75
N GLY A 298 3.54 8.13 -29.83
CA GLY A 298 4.30 8.49 -28.66
C GLY A 298 3.35 9.16 -27.70
N TYR A 299 3.05 8.52 -26.57
CA TYR A 299 2.33 9.22 -25.50
C TYR A 299 3.18 10.42 -25.07
N GLY A 300 2.57 11.60 -25.08
CA GLY A 300 3.21 12.83 -24.63
C GLY A 300 3.79 12.65 -23.23
N GLU A 301 4.84 13.42 -22.92
CA GLU A 301 5.50 13.44 -21.62
C GLU A 301 4.45 13.37 -20.50
N PHE A 302 4.36 12.21 -19.84
CA PHE A 302 3.60 12.13 -18.61
C PHE A 302 4.32 13.04 -17.62
N ASN A 303 3.68 14.13 -17.20
CA ASN A 303 4.20 14.93 -16.10
C ASN A 303 4.40 14.00 -14.90
N VAL A 304 5.67 13.77 -14.57
CA VAL A 304 6.07 12.93 -13.46
C VAL A 304 5.83 13.75 -12.19
N TYR A 305 4.62 13.68 -11.69
CA TYR A 305 4.30 14.27 -10.40
C TYR A 305 4.84 13.37 -9.31
N THR A 306 5.59 13.95 -8.38
CA THR A 306 5.97 13.27 -7.14
C THR A 306 4.88 13.58 -6.11
N PRO A 307 3.91 12.68 -5.86
CA PRO A 307 2.76 12.98 -5.01
C PRO A 307 3.14 13.31 -3.57
N PHE A 308 4.38 12.98 -3.18
CA PHE A 308 4.91 13.17 -1.83
C PHE A 308 6.04 14.21 -1.74
N ALA A 309 6.18 15.10 -2.74
CA ALA A 309 7.15 16.19 -2.66
C ALA A 309 6.67 17.34 -1.76
N ASP A 310 7.62 18.02 -1.12
CA ASP A 310 7.42 19.27 -0.37
C ASP A 310 6.40 19.19 0.77
N ILE A 311 6.34 18.03 1.43
CA ILE A 311 5.41 17.81 2.55
C ILE A 311 5.80 18.66 3.74
N LYS A 312 4.88 19.53 4.15
CA LYS A 312 5.05 20.38 5.33
C LYS A 312 3.89 20.16 6.29
N MET A 313 4.20 19.63 7.47
CA MET A 313 3.23 19.52 8.57
C MET A 313 3.11 20.86 9.29
N SER A 314 1.90 21.39 9.38
CA SER A 314 1.57 22.55 10.22
C SER A 314 0.88 22.15 11.53
N LEU A 315 0.06 21.10 11.49
CA LEU A 315 -0.60 20.49 12.65
C LEU A 315 -0.39 18.98 12.59
N ILE A 316 -0.41 18.30 13.74
CA ILE A 316 -0.48 16.84 13.74
C ILE A 316 -1.87 16.37 13.26
N PRO A 317 -2.02 15.14 12.74
CA PRO A 317 -3.30 14.68 12.21
C PRO A 317 -4.47 14.79 13.20
N ARG A 318 -4.22 14.52 14.50
CA ARG A 318 -5.21 14.67 15.56
C ARG A 318 -5.72 16.11 15.68
N ASP A 319 -4.81 17.08 15.76
CA ASP A 319 -5.18 18.49 15.97
C ASP A 319 -5.93 19.03 14.75
N ALA A 320 -5.49 18.69 13.54
CA ALA A 320 -6.19 19.04 12.32
C ALA A 320 -7.60 18.41 12.25
N PHE A 321 -7.73 17.15 12.69
CA PHE A 321 -9.01 16.46 12.74
C PHE A 321 -10.02 17.15 13.68
N PHE A 322 -9.57 17.67 14.83
CA PHE A 322 -10.44 18.36 15.78
C PHE A 322 -10.50 19.89 15.62
N ALA A 323 -9.66 20.48 14.77
CA ALA A 323 -9.66 21.91 14.51
C ALA A 323 -10.98 22.38 13.89
N SER A 324 -11.31 23.65 14.13
CA SER A 324 -12.36 24.36 13.38
C SER A 324 -11.98 24.40 11.89
N LYS A 325 -12.95 24.18 11.01
CA LYS A 325 -12.72 24.08 9.57
C LYS A 325 -13.66 24.98 8.79
N LYS A 326 -13.25 25.34 7.58
CA LYS A 326 -14.09 26.01 6.59
C LYS A 326 -13.85 25.42 5.21
N LYS A 327 -14.86 25.49 4.36
CA LYS A 327 -14.74 25.14 2.94
C LYS A 327 -14.23 26.34 2.15
N VAL A 328 -13.27 26.12 1.26
CA VAL A 328 -12.73 27.15 0.35
C VAL A 328 -12.70 26.60 -1.08
N GLY A 329 -12.79 27.47 -2.08
CA GLY A 329 -12.55 27.06 -3.47
C GLY A 329 -11.12 26.54 -3.66
N ILE A 330 -10.91 25.65 -4.61
CA ILE A 330 -9.61 25.00 -4.83
C ILE A 330 -8.46 26.00 -5.06
N GLY A 331 -8.68 27.05 -5.87
CA GLY A 331 -7.67 28.09 -6.07
C GLY A 331 -7.35 28.89 -4.80
N GLY A 332 -8.26 28.90 -3.82
CA GLY A 332 -8.07 29.53 -2.52
C GLY A 332 -7.59 28.59 -1.42
N SER A 333 -7.28 27.31 -1.71
CA SER A 333 -6.79 26.35 -0.72
C SER A 333 -5.26 26.32 -0.60
N LEU A 334 -4.54 26.76 -1.63
CA LEU A 334 -3.08 26.76 -1.68
C LEU A 334 -2.46 27.46 -0.47
N GLY A 335 -1.48 26.83 0.16
CA GLY A 335 -0.78 27.34 1.35
C GLY A 335 -1.59 27.27 2.65
N LYS A 336 -2.84 26.80 2.63
CA LYS A 336 -3.64 26.58 3.84
C LYS A 336 -3.41 25.19 4.41
N VAL A 337 -3.78 25.02 5.68
CA VAL A 337 -3.68 23.72 6.35
C VAL A 337 -4.86 22.85 5.94
N CYS A 338 -4.58 21.69 5.36
CA CYS A 338 -5.56 20.71 4.93
C CYS A 338 -6.40 20.22 6.12
N GLY A 339 -7.72 20.20 5.95
CA GLY A 339 -8.65 19.67 6.94
C GLY A 339 -9.23 18.30 6.58
N GLU A 340 -8.81 17.73 5.45
CA GLU A 340 -9.36 16.51 4.84
C GLU A 340 -8.29 15.48 4.57
N LEU A 341 -8.69 14.21 4.54
CA LEU A 341 -7.84 13.11 4.16
C LEU A 341 -8.20 12.68 2.75
N ILE A 342 -7.46 13.16 1.75
CA ILE A 342 -7.82 13.02 0.34
C ILE A 342 -6.95 11.95 -0.31
N CYS A 343 -7.61 10.91 -0.83
CA CYS A 343 -6.98 9.78 -1.49
C CYS A 343 -7.56 9.56 -2.89
N PRO A 344 -6.74 9.55 -3.96
CA PRO A 344 -7.16 8.97 -5.23
C PRO A 344 -7.21 7.45 -5.11
N TYR A 345 -8.23 6.84 -5.70
CA TYR A 345 -8.41 5.40 -5.72
C TYR A 345 -8.63 4.90 -7.16
N PRO A 346 -7.98 3.78 -7.54
CA PRO A 346 -6.91 3.06 -6.82
C PRO A 346 -5.58 3.85 -6.74
N PRO A 347 -4.64 3.56 -5.80
CA PRO A 347 -4.67 2.56 -4.71
C PRO A 347 -5.34 3.00 -3.40
N GLY A 348 -5.76 4.26 -3.25
CA GLY A 348 -6.29 4.79 -1.99
C GLY A 348 -5.21 5.25 -0.99
N ILE A 349 -4.02 5.59 -1.50
CA ILE A 349 -2.95 6.17 -0.69
C ILE A 349 -3.22 7.67 -0.51
N PRO A 350 -3.13 8.22 0.73
CA PRO A 350 -3.36 9.64 0.96
C PRO A 350 -2.37 10.52 0.21
N VAL A 351 -2.88 11.41 -0.64
CA VAL A 351 -2.08 12.50 -1.22
C VAL A 351 -2.05 13.67 -0.24
N MET A 352 -3.21 14.04 0.32
CA MET A 352 -3.29 15.07 1.35
C MET A 352 -3.74 14.47 2.68
N ILE A 353 -2.99 14.77 3.74
CA ILE A 353 -3.32 14.38 5.11
C ILE A 353 -3.74 15.61 5.90
N PRO A 354 -4.77 15.53 6.78
CA PRO A 354 -5.13 16.63 7.66
C PRO A 354 -3.93 17.13 8.46
N GLY A 355 -3.71 18.45 8.45
CA GLY A 355 -2.60 19.10 9.13
C GLY A 355 -1.41 19.42 8.24
N GLU A 356 -1.35 18.88 7.03
CA GLU A 356 -0.39 19.28 6.01
C GLU A 356 -0.75 20.63 5.39
N VAL A 357 0.25 21.40 4.98
CA VAL A 357 0.05 22.58 4.14
C VAL A 357 -0.22 22.11 2.71
N ILE A 358 -1.32 22.58 2.13
CA ILE A 358 -1.71 22.26 0.75
C ILE A 358 -0.71 22.89 -0.22
N THR A 359 -0.05 22.04 -1.01
CA THR A 359 0.92 22.46 -2.05
C THR A 359 0.30 22.42 -3.44
N GLU A 360 0.90 23.16 -4.37
CA GLU A 360 0.48 23.19 -5.78
C GLU A 360 0.63 21.80 -6.42
N LYS A 361 1.78 21.16 -6.22
CA LYS A 361 2.08 19.81 -6.72
C LYS A 361 1.03 18.77 -6.30
N ALA A 362 0.58 18.82 -5.04
CA ALA A 362 -0.43 17.89 -4.54
C ALA A 362 -1.81 18.14 -5.18
N LEU A 363 -2.17 19.39 -5.44
CA LEU A 363 -3.41 19.75 -6.13
C LEU A 363 -3.36 19.34 -7.61
N GLU A 364 -2.27 19.65 -8.30
CA GLU A 364 -2.06 19.28 -9.70
C GLU A 364 -2.13 17.76 -9.89
N TYR A 365 -1.46 16.99 -9.02
CA TYR A 365 -1.53 15.54 -9.05
C TYR A 365 -2.97 15.02 -8.88
N LEU A 366 -3.70 15.51 -7.88
CA LEU A 366 -5.08 15.08 -7.63
C LEU A 366 -6.02 15.42 -8.81
N LEU A 367 -5.86 16.58 -9.44
CA LEU A 367 -6.63 16.96 -10.61
C LEU A 367 -6.28 16.10 -11.84
N ASP A 368 -4.99 15.81 -12.05
CA ASP A 368 -4.51 14.98 -13.14
C ASP A 368 -5.02 13.54 -13.04
N VAL A 369 -4.82 12.86 -11.90
CA VAL A 369 -5.27 11.47 -11.73
C VAL A 369 -6.80 11.35 -11.83
N ARG A 370 -7.54 12.34 -11.33
CA ARG A 370 -9.00 12.37 -11.49
C ARG A 370 -9.41 12.50 -12.95
N SER A 371 -8.71 13.36 -13.73
CA SER A 371 -9.00 13.52 -15.16
C SER A 371 -8.77 12.23 -15.96
N LYS A 372 -7.92 11.33 -15.43
CA LYS A 372 -7.61 10.00 -15.98
C LYS A 372 -8.52 8.88 -15.45
N GLY A 373 -9.55 9.21 -14.65
CA GLY A 373 -10.54 8.26 -14.18
C GLY A 373 -10.38 7.79 -12.73
N ALA A 374 -9.35 8.26 -12.00
CA ALA A 374 -9.23 7.92 -10.57
C ALA A 374 -10.39 8.52 -9.76
N VAL A 375 -10.95 7.71 -8.86
CA VAL A 375 -12.01 8.14 -7.94
C VAL A 375 -11.38 8.86 -6.77
N ILE A 376 -11.78 10.11 -6.52
CA ILE A 376 -11.33 10.85 -5.34
C ILE A 376 -12.20 10.46 -4.15
N THR A 377 -11.55 10.01 -3.07
CA THR A 377 -12.20 9.61 -1.82
C THR A 377 -11.71 10.50 -0.67
N GLY A 378 -12.55 10.64 0.37
CA GLY A 378 -12.24 11.40 1.58
C GLY A 378 -12.29 12.93 1.46
N ALA A 379 -12.41 13.47 0.24
CA ALA A 379 -12.75 14.87 0.00
C ALA A 379 -14.26 15.12 0.17
N SER A 380 -14.64 16.23 0.81
CA SER A 380 -16.04 16.69 0.89
C SER A 380 -16.63 17.10 -0.46
N ASP A 381 -15.77 17.35 -1.44
CA ASP A 381 -16.13 17.61 -2.83
C ASP A 381 -15.23 16.76 -3.74
N THR A 382 -15.78 15.64 -4.20
CA THR A 382 -15.06 14.68 -5.06
C THR A 382 -14.73 15.27 -6.43
N SER A 383 -15.40 16.36 -6.84
CA SER A 383 -15.06 17.14 -8.03
C SER A 383 -13.89 18.09 -7.82
N LEU A 384 -13.27 18.10 -6.62
CA LEU A 384 -12.20 19.02 -6.19
C LEU A 384 -12.42 20.48 -6.63
N SER A 385 -13.67 20.95 -6.69
CA SER A 385 -13.95 22.36 -6.93
C SER A 385 -13.71 23.18 -5.65
N SER A 386 -13.74 22.50 -4.50
CA SER A 386 -13.54 23.05 -3.17
C SER A 386 -12.87 22.05 -2.24
N ILE A 387 -12.19 22.55 -1.20
CA ILE A 387 -11.47 21.76 -0.20
C ILE A 387 -11.80 22.33 1.19
N VAL A 388 -11.89 21.47 2.20
CA VAL A 388 -12.02 21.88 3.60
C VAL A 388 -10.64 22.06 4.22
N VAL A 389 -10.43 23.23 4.81
CA VAL A 389 -9.16 23.65 5.42
C VAL A 389 -9.36 24.00 6.90
N CYS A 390 -8.32 23.83 7.71
CA CYS A 390 -8.31 24.25 9.10
C CYS A 390 -8.28 25.79 9.21
N ASN A 391 -9.00 26.33 10.20
CA ASN A 391 -8.98 27.75 10.58
C ASN A 391 -7.85 28.00 11.59
N VAL A 392 -6.60 27.93 11.12
CA VAL A 392 -5.40 28.18 11.93
C VAL A 392 -4.49 29.20 11.27
#